data_AF-A0A9P8AJH8-F1
#
_entry.id   AF-A0A9P8AJH8-F1
#
_cell.length_a   1.000
_cell.length_b   1.000
_cell.length_c   1.000
_cell.angle_alpha   90.00
_cell.angle_beta   90.00
_cell.angle_gamma   90.00
#
_symmetry.space_group_name_H-M   'P 1'
#
loop_
_entity.id
_entity.type
_entity.pdbx_description
1 polymer ?
#
loop_
_entity_poly.entity_id
_entity_poly.type
_entity_poly.pdbx_seq_one_letter_code
_entity_poly.pdbx_strand_id
1 'polypeptide(L)'
;MTRLFSTMLVRTSPNPGPIEQSMAKKLQTLLPTFLSIDNDSQKHAHHAGVRGASNVTESHFNIEIHSDNFKGKNLPLRHRMVYKLLEDELKVKGVHALQLKTKTPEEIAKQ
;
A
#
# COMPACT_ATOMS: atom_id res chain seq x y z
N MET A 1 -2.27 -15.96 26.07
CA MET A 1 -2.59 -15.82 24.62
C MET A 1 -1.38 -15.20 23.94
N THR A 2 -0.45 -16.04 23.49
CA THR A 2 0.86 -15.63 23.01
C THR A 2 0.70 -14.96 21.65
N ARG A 3 0.86 -13.62 21.60
CA ARG A 3 1.09 -12.93 20.32
C ARG A 3 2.40 -13.48 19.77
N LEU A 4 2.31 -14.41 18.83
CA LEU A 4 3.41 -14.71 17.93
C LEU A 4 3.76 -13.39 17.25
N PHE A 5 4.86 -12.77 17.68
CA PHE A 5 5.47 -11.65 16.97
C PHE A 5 6.04 -12.23 15.66
N SER A 6 5.16 -12.38 14.67
CA SER A 6 5.59 -12.50 13.29
C SER A 6 6.29 -11.18 12.97
N THR A 7 7.61 -11.23 12.76
CA THR A 7 8.44 -10.06 12.52
C THR A 7 7.93 -9.34 11.27
N MET A 8 7.08 -8.33 11.46
CA MET A 8 6.57 -7.51 10.37
C MET A 8 7.73 -6.69 9.81
N LEU A 9 8.12 -6.97 8.57
CA LEU A 9 9.14 -6.20 7.88
C LEU A 9 8.45 -5.06 7.11
N VAL A 10 8.59 -3.84 7.62
CA VAL A 10 8.05 -2.63 6.98
C VAL A 10 9.18 -1.92 6.23
N ARG A 11 8.96 -1.68 4.94
CA ARG A 11 9.80 -0.86 4.08
C ARG A 11 8.98 0.35 3.63
N THR A 12 9.44 1.53 4.01
CA THR A 12 8.90 2.82 3.58
C THR A 12 10.02 3.61 2.93
N SER A 13 9.67 4.68 2.22
CA SER A 13 10.66 5.62 1.69
C SER A 13 11.49 6.24 2.83
N PRO A 14 12.73 6.71 2.56
CA PRO A 14 13.62 7.27 3.60
C PRO A 14 13.03 8.49 4.33
N ASN A 15 12.19 9.26 3.63
CA ASN A 15 11.48 10.42 4.18
C ASN A 15 9.98 10.28 3.82
N PRO A 16 9.23 9.46 4.57
CA PRO A 16 7.84 9.17 4.24
C PRO A 16 6.98 10.39 4.51
N GLY A 17 6.21 10.81 3.50
CA GLY A 17 5.27 11.93 3.62
C GLY A 17 4.03 11.59 4.46
N PRO A 18 3.17 12.58 4.73
CA PRO A 18 2.01 12.40 5.60
C PRO A 18 0.97 11.43 5.03
N ILE A 19 0.92 11.24 3.70
CA ILE A 19 0.03 10.25 3.07
C ILE A 19 0.61 8.86 3.26
N GLU A 20 1.90 8.68 2.98
CA GLU A 20 2.59 7.41 3.14
C GLU A 20 2.48 6.87 4.58
N GLN A 21 2.71 7.73 5.57
CA GLN A 21 2.58 7.37 6.98
C GLN A 21 1.14 6.95 7.36
N SER A 22 0.14 7.65 6.81
CA SER A 22 -1.28 7.31 7.00
C SER A 22 -1.58 5.92 6.44
N MET A 23 -1.12 5.65 5.21
CA MET A 23 -1.28 4.35 4.55
C MET A 23 -0.61 3.24 5.36
N ALA A 24 0.65 3.44 5.78
CA ALA A 24 1.38 2.46 6.58
C ALA A 24 0.63 2.07 7.85
N LYS A 25 0.10 3.05 8.59
CA LYS A 25 -0.66 2.83 9.82
C LYS A 25 -1.96 2.05 9.57
N LYS A 26 -2.70 2.38 8.50
CA LYS A 26 -3.95 1.68 8.17
C LYS A 26 -3.71 0.26 7.67
N LEU A 27 -2.67 0.04 6.88
CA LEU A 27 -2.33 -1.27 6.33
C LEU A 27 -1.81 -2.24 7.39
N GLN A 28 -1.26 -1.74 8.51
CA GLN A 28 -0.93 -2.59 9.67
C GLN A 28 -2.13 -3.36 10.22
N THR A 29 -3.37 -2.89 10.02
CA THR A 29 -4.58 -3.62 10.45
C THR A 29 -4.76 -4.96 9.74
N LEU A 30 -4.14 -5.14 8.57
CA LEU A 30 -4.11 -6.41 7.85
C LEU A 30 -3.10 -7.42 8.42
N LEU A 31 -2.42 -7.08 9.52
CA LEU A 31 -1.37 -7.91 10.13
C LEU A 31 -0.40 -8.50 9.09
N PRO A 32 0.17 -7.67 8.20
CA PRO A 32 1.06 -8.18 7.17
C PRO A 32 2.38 -8.65 7.77
N THR A 33 2.94 -9.71 7.21
CA THR A 33 4.31 -10.15 7.51
C THR A 33 5.34 -9.29 6.77
N PHE A 34 4.96 -8.72 5.63
CA PHE A 34 5.77 -7.79 4.85
C PHE A 34 4.89 -6.67 4.30
N LEU A 35 5.37 -5.43 4.43
CA LEU A 35 4.72 -4.24 3.89
C LEU A 35 5.78 -3.35 3.24
N SER A 36 5.69 -3.13 1.93
CA SER A 36 6.47 -2.12 1.21
C SER A 36 5.54 -1.02 0.71
N ILE A 37 5.90 0.23 0.93
CA ILE A 37 5.24 1.39 0.34
C ILE A 37 6.30 2.24 -0.35
N ASP A 38 6.17 2.36 -1.66
CA ASP A 38 7.08 3.09 -2.52
C ASP A 38 6.33 4.23 -3.20
N ASN A 39 6.79 5.47 -2.98
CA ASN A 39 6.24 6.65 -3.63
C ASN A 39 6.94 6.88 -4.98
N ASP A 40 6.23 6.60 -6.08
CA ASP A 40 6.73 6.73 -7.45
C ASP A 40 6.20 8.00 -8.16
N SER A 41 5.66 8.96 -7.40
CA SER A 41 5.05 10.18 -7.93
C SER A 41 6.00 11.01 -8.81
N GLN A 42 7.30 11.03 -8.51
CA GLN A 42 8.28 11.77 -9.32
C GLN A 42 8.47 11.21 -10.73
N LYS A 43 8.32 9.89 -10.93
CA LYS A 43 8.40 9.27 -12.25
C LYS A 43 7.23 9.68 -13.16
N HIS A 44 6.14 10.16 -12.57
CA HIS A 44 4.93 10.55 -13.30
C HIS A 44 4.63 12.06 -13.25
N ALA A 45 5.42 12.85 -12.52
CA ALA A 45 5.25 14.29 -12.39
C ALA A 45 5.33 15.08 -13.72
N HIS A 46 5.87 14.46 -14.79
CA HIS A 46 5.98 15.08 -16.12
C HIS A 46 4.82 14.71 -17.08
N HIS A 47 3.85 13.88 -16.67
CA HIS A 47 2.68 13.61 -17.51
C HIS A 47 1.66 14.75 -17.47
N ALA A 48 1.11 15.11 -18.64
CA ALA A 48 0.16 16.19 -18.82
C ALA A 48 -1.10 16.08 -17.92
N GLY A 49 -1.47 14.88 -17.46
CA GLY A 49 -2.58 14.64 -16.52
C GLY A 49 -2.35 15.14 -15.09
N VAL A 50 -1.12 15.57 -14.75
CA VAL A 50 -0.76 16.10 -13.42
C VAL A 50 -0.84 17.63 -13.38
N ARG A 51 -1.03 18.31 -14.53
CA ARG A 51 -1.32 19.75 -14.62
C ARG A 51 -2.74 20.04 -14.12
N GLY A 52 -2.91 20.04 -12.79
CA GLY A 52 -4.20 20.27 -12.14
C GLY A 52 -4.42 19.45 -10.87
N ALA A 53 -3.53 18.51 -10.56
CA ALA A 53 -3.60 17.75 -9.31
C ALA A 53 -3.12 18.63 -8.14
N SER A 54 -3.95 18.75 -7.09
CA SER A 54 -3.58 19.47 -5.85
C SER A 54 -2.38 18.86 -5.12
N ASN A 55 -2.05 17.60 -5.42
CA ASN A 55 -0.88 16.91 -4.87
C ASN A 55 -0.13 16.19 -5.99
N VAL A 56 1.05 16.71 -6.35
CA VAL A 56 1.92 16.15 -7.39
C VAL A 56 2.97 15.20 -6.79
N THR A 57 3.28 15.39 -5.51
CA THR A 57 4.37 14.73 -4.77
C THR A 57 4.00 13.38 -4.17
N GLU A 58 2.72 13.15 -3.88
CA GLU A 58 2.19 11.92 -3.28
C GLU A 58 0.94 11.44 -4.04
N SER A 59 1.04 11.38 -5.37
CA SER A 59 -0.06 11.02 -6.27
C SER A 59 -0.06 9.55 -6.70
N HIS A 60 1.10 8.90 -6.73
CA HIS A 60 1.28 7.52 -7.18
C HIS A 60 2.06 6.71 -6.13
N PHE A 61 1.46 5.62 -5.69
CA PHE A 61 2.09 4.69 -4.74
C PHE A 61 2.07 3.26 -5.27
N ASN A 62 3.17 2.56 -5.04
CA ASN A 62 3.28 1.13 -5.23
C ASN A 62 3.34 0.48 -3.84
N ILE A 63 2.41 -0.44 -3.59
CA ILE A 63 2.20 -1.05 -2.29
C ILE A 63 2.27 -2.56 -2.45
N GLU A 64 3.22 -3.17 -1.75
CA GLU A 64 3.35 -4.63 -1.68
C GLU A 64 3.02 -5.10 -0.26
N ILE A 65 2.06 -6.02 -0.17
CA ILE A 65 1.55 -6.52 1.12
C ILE A 65 1.57 -8.03 1.07
N HIS A 66 2.26 -8.63 2.04
CA HIS A 66 2.20 -10.07 2.28
C HIS A 66 1.43 -10.31 3.57
N SER A 67 0.31 -11.03 3.50
CA SER A 67 -0.52 -11.31 4.68
C SER A 67 -1.28 -12.61 4.53
N ASP A 68 -1.40 -13.36 5.64
CA ASP A 68 -2.25 -14.54 5.73
C ASP A 68 -3.74 -14.20 5.58
N ASN A 69 -4.12 -12.95 5.83
CA ASN A 69 -5.50 -12.47 5.61
C ASN A 69 -5.93 -12.55 4.15
N PHE A 70 -5.01 -12.75 3.21
CA PHE A 70 -5.32 -12.95 1.80
C PHE A 70 -5.51 -14.42 1.39
N LYS A 71 -5.24 -15.36 2.31
CA LYS A 71 -5.43 -16.80 2.06
C LYS A 71 -6.90 -17.10 1.74
N GLY A 72 -7.11 -17.89 0.68
CA GLY A 72 -8.45 -18.24 0.19
C GLY A 72 -9.23 -17.11 -0.50
N LYS A 73 -8.65 -15.91 -0.67
CA LYS A 73 -9.28 -14.78 -1.39
C LYS A 73 -8.69 -14.62 -2.78
N ASN A 74 -9.54 -14.32 -3.76
CA ASN A 74 -9.10 -13.98 -5.10
C ASN A 74 -8.53 -12.55 -5.17
N LEU A 75 -7.76 -12.26 -6.21
CA LEU A 75 -7.05 -10.99 -6.38
C LEU A 75 -7.98 -9.75 -6.29
N PRO A 76 -9.15 -9.71 -6.96
CA PRO A 76 -10.07 -8.57 -6.84
C PRO A 76 -10.56 -8.33 -5.40
N LEU A 77 -10.84 -9.38 -4.63
CA LEU A 77 -11.26 -9.24 -3.23
C LEU A 77 -10.14 -8.70 -2.35
N ARG A 78 -8.90 -9.17 -2.57
CA ARG A 78 -7.71 -8.65 -1.87
C ARG A 78 -7.54 -7.16 -2.13
N HIS A 79 -7.65 -6.73 -3.40
CA HIS A 79 -7.58 -5.32 -3.76
C HIS A 79 -8.71 -4.50 -3.13
N ARG A 80 -9.95 -4.98 -3.16
CA ARG A 80 -11.09 -4.30 -2.52
C ARG A 80 -10.87 -4.08 -1.02
N MET A 81 -10.29 -5.06 -0.32
CA MET A 81 -9.96 -4.91 1.10
C MET A 81 -8.97 -3.76 1.33
N VAL A 82 -7.92 -3.68 0.52
CA VAL A 82 -6.91 -2.62 0.62
C VAL A 82 -7.50 -1.26 0.24
N TYR A 83 -8.24 -1.18 -0.87
CA TYR A 83 -8.91 0.04 -1.29
C TYR A 83 -9.87 0.58 -0.23
N LYS A 84 -10.62 -0.29 0.46
CA LYS A 84 -11.53 0.12 1.52
C LYS A 84 -10.79 0.74 2.71
N LEU A 85 -9.59 0.26 3.04
CA LEU A 85 -8.77 0.85 4.10
C LEU A 85 -8.22 2.21 3.69
N LEU A 86 -7.85 2.37 2.42
CA LEU A 86 -7.22 3.57 1.87
C LEU A 86 -8.20 4.55 1.21
N GLU A 87 -9.50 4.33 1.39
CA GLU A 87 -10.55 5.10 0.72
C GLU A 87 -10.49 6.59 1.07
N ASP A 88 -10.20 6.91 2.34
CA ASP A 88 -10.05 8.29 2.78
C ASP A 88 -8.85 8.98 2.12
N GLU A 89 -7.73 8.27 1.97
CA GLU A 89 -6.52 8.79 1.32
C GLU A 89 -6.76 9.06 -0.17
N LEU A 90 -7.48 8.16 -0.84
CA LEU A 90 -7.85 8.30 -2.25
C LEU A 90 -8.81 9.48 -2.47
N LYS A 91 -9.84 9.61 -1.63
CA LYS A 91 -10.89 10.63 -1.80
C LYS A 91 -10.48 12.01 -1.30
N VAL A 92 -9.79 12.08 -0.16
CA VAL A 92 -9.53 13.34 0.55
C VAL A 92 -8.16 13.90 0.19
N LYS A 93 -7.15 13.05 -0.03
CA LYS A 93 -5.74 13.48 -0.15
C LYS A 93 -5.20 13.51 -1.59
N GLY A 94 -6.05 13.23 -2.58
CA GLY A 94 -5.73 13.41 -4.00
C GLY A 94 -4.79 12.36 -4.58
N VAL A 95 -4.75 11.16 -4.00
CA VAL A 95 -3.98 10.04 -4.57
C VAL A 95 -4.67 9.56 -5.85
N HIS A 96 -3.95 9.57 -6.96
CA HIS A 96 -4.52 9.32 -8.29
C HIS A 96 -4.51 7.83 -8.67
N ALA A 97 -3.43 7.12 -8.35
CA ALA A 97 -3.32 5.70 -8.67
C ALA A 97 -2.53 4.93 -7.60
N LEU A 98 -3.00 3.71 -7.31
CA LEU A 98 -2.35 2.76 -6.43
C LEU A 98 -2.03 1.49 -7.21
N GLN A 99 -0.75 1.10 -7.23
CA GLN A 99 -0.36 -0.22 -7.69
C GLN A 99 -0.30 -1.16 -6.48
N LEU A 100 -1.10 -2.22 -6.50
CA LEU A 100 -1.21 -3.16 -5.40
C LEU A 100 -0.62 -4.51 -5.78
N LYS A 101 0.29 -5.02 -4.95
CA LYS A 101 0.78 -6.40 -4.99
C LYS A 101 0.37 -7.10 -3.71
N THR A 102 -0.74 -7.83 -3.75
CA THR A 102 -1.26 -8.58 -2.58
C THR A 102 -0.93 -10.06 -2.70
N LYS A 103 0.04 -10.52 -1.90
CA LYS A 103 0.47 -11.92 -1.88
C LYS A 103 0.28 -12.54 -0.50
N THR A 104 0.22 -13.85 -0.43
CA THR A 104 0.29 -14.62 0.81
C THR A 104 1.73 -15.01 1.10
N PRO A 105 2.12 -15.23 2.37
CA PRO A 105 3.44 -15.76 2.70
C PRO A 105 3.75 -17.08 1.99
N GLU A 106 2.73 -17.93 1.79
CA GLU A 106 2.85 -19.19 1.02
C GLU A 106 3.18 -18.96 -0.47
N GLU A 107 2.60 -17.93 -1.09
CA GLU A 107 2.89 -17.56 -2.49
C GLU A 107 4.32 -17.01 -2.65
N ILE A 108 4.86 -16.34 -1.62
CA ILE A 108 6.25 -15.85 -1.61
C ILE A 108 7.25 -16.98 -1.40
N ALA A 109 6.94 -17.94 -0.51
CA ALA A 109 7.81 -19.08 -0.26
C ALA A 109 7.92 -20.05 -1.46
N LYS A 110 6.99 -19.95 -2.43
CA LYS A 110 6.96 -20.78 -3.65
C LYS A 110 7.54 -20.09 -4.89
N GLN A 111 7.91 -18.81 -4.80
CA GLN A 111 8.54 -18.05 -5.88
C GLN A 111 10.05 -17.97 -5.67
#